data_AF-A0A8J6DK64-F1
#
_entry.id   AF-A0A8J6DK64-F1
#
_cell.length_a   1.000
_cell.length_b   1.000
_cell.length_c   1.000
_cell.angle_alpha   90.00
_cell.angle_beta   90.00
_cell.angle_gamma   90.00
#
_symmetry.space_group_name_H-M   'P 1'
#
loop_
_entity.id
_entity.type
_entity.pdbx_description
1 polymer ?
#
loop_
_entity_poly.entity_id
_entity_poly.type
_entity_poly.pdbx_seq_one_letter_code
_entity_poly.pdbx_strand_id
1 'polypeptide(L)'
;MWKASQAWFTSAFIVKPDYFPYFGGSVGFAIPRTDISGLKQFLYDRHLGTDPGDVLTIEFWHTAFNCSWPNSNSPYNSHPRVNMIGKEDRLHALSDRFCTGEEKLEDLKNTYLHGFQLRITNNVKQAVYSMAYAMDHLRGIQGHHEEAYGLYIPGSTYAYIPDFEPWQLMYCTKTLKFTTHNGVRIEIDKNEDLAE
;
A
#
# COMPACT_ATOMS: atom_id res chain seq x y z
N MET A 1 28.19 -11.19 -11.49
CA MET A 1 27.41 -9.97 -11.77
C MET A 1 25.96 -10.37 -12.00
N TRP A 2 25.03 -9.89 -11.17
CA TRP A 2 23.60 -10.26 -11.25
C TRP A 2 22.80 -9.25 -12.05
N LYS A 3 21.78 -9.75 -12.77
CA LYS A 3 20.72 -8.96 -13.37
C LYS A 3 19.45 -9.18 -12.56
N ALA A 4 19.02 -8.15 -11.85
CA ALA A 4 17.92 -8.24 -10.90
C ALA A 4 16.60 -7.77 -11.51
N SER A 5 15.53 -8.53 -11.26
CA SER A 5 14.19 -8.09 -11.62
C SER A 5 13.67 -7.05 -10.62
N GLN A 6 12.69 -6.27 -11.05
CA GLN A 6 12.08 -5.22 -10.22
C GLN A 6 11.52 -5.74 -8.90
N ALA A 7 11.11 -7.01 -8.85
CA ALA A 7 10.55 -7.66 -7.66
C ALA A 7 11.57 -7.81 -6.52
N TRP A 8 12.85 -8.06 -6.82
CA TRP A 8 13.85 -8.36 -5.80
C TRP A 8 14.99 -7.36 -5.69
N PHE A 9 15.20 -6.52 -6.71
CA PHE A 9 16.26 -5.52 -6.73
C PHE A 9 16.21 -4.53 -5.55
N THR A 10 15.01 -4.26 -5.02
CA THR A 10 14.79 -3.39 -3.86
C THR A 10 14.30 -4.14 -2.61
N SER A 11 14.39 -5.47 -2.62
CA SER A 11 13.89 -6.30 -1.52
C SER A 11 14.75 -6.17 -0.28
N ALA A 12 14.11 -5.81 0.84
CA ALA A 12 14.73 -5.76 2.17
C ALA A 12 15.29 -7.11 2.64
N PHE A 13 14.83 -8.22 2.05
CA PHE A 13 15.32 -9.56 2.37
C PHE A 13 16.69 -9.84 1.75
N ILE A 14 16.95 -9.30 0.56
CA ILE A 14 18.16 -9.60 -0.23
C ILE A 14 19.18 -8.46 -0.12
N VAL A 15 18.72 -7.21 -0.12
CA VAL A 15 19.57 -6.02 0.00
C VAL A 15 19.94 -5.80 1.47
N LYS A 16 20.80 -6.69 1.99
CA LYS A 16 21.34 -6.65 3.35
C LYS A 16 22.87 -6.62 3.32
N PRO A 17 23.53 -6.00 4.32
CA PRO A 17 24.98 -5.99 4.42
C PRO A 17 25.60 -7.39 4.38
N ASP A 18 24.98 -8.36 5.06
CA ASP A 18 25.46 -9.75 5.15
C ASP A 18 25.50 -10.46 3.79
N TYR A 19 24.64 -10.05 2.85
CA TYR A 19 24.59 -10.63 1.51
C TYR A 19 25.35 -9.81 0.45
N PHE A 20 25.99 -8.72 0.84
CA PHE A 20 26.80 -7.90 -0.06
C PHE A 20 27.91 -8.69 -0.79
N PRO A 21 28.63 -9.66 -0.17
CA PRO A 21 29.61 -10.47 -0.88
C PRO A 21 29.04 -11.25 -2.07
N TYR A 22 27.74 -11.57 -2.05
CA TYR A 22 27.06 -12.36 -3.08
C TYR A 22 26.35 -11.50 -4.12
N PHE A 23 25.67 -10.43 -3.68
CA PHE A 23 24.82 -9.59 -4.54
C PHE A 23 25.37 -8.17 -4.76
N GLY A 24 26.54 -7.84 -4.23
CA GLY A 24 27.21 -6.57 -4.47
C GLY A 24 27.44 -6.33 -5.97
N GLY A 25 27.14 -5.13 -6.44
CA GLY A 25 27.26 -4.77 -7.85
C GLY A 25 26.17 -5.34 -8.76
N SER A 26 25.04 -5.78 -8.20
CA SER A 26 23.85 -6.14 -9.00
C SER A 26 23.27 -4.93 -9.72
N VAL A 27 22.78 -5.13 -10.95
CA VAL A 27 22.07 -4.10 -11.73
C VAL A 27 20.65 -4.59 -12.03
N GLY A 28 19.66 -3.73 -11.89
CA GLY A 28 18.26 -4.11 -12.07
C GLY A 28 17.34 -2.91 -12.27
N PHE A 29 16.06 -3.21 -12.38
CA PHE A 29 15.00 -2.23 -12.59
C PHE A 29 14.33 -1.84 -11.27
N ALA A 30 13.83 -0.60 -11.19
CA ALA A 30 13.03 -0.14 -10.06
C ALA A 30 12.01 0.90 -10.52
N ILE A 31 10.77 0.78 -10.03
CA ILE A 31 9.69 1.77 -10.23
C ILE A 31 10.14 3.11 -9.63
N PRO A 32 9.93 4.27 -10.26
CA PRO A 32 10.36 5.56 -9.71
C PRO A 32 9.99 5.77 -8.25
N ARG A 33 10.93 6.32 -7.47
CA ARG A 33 10.66 6.69 -6.08
C ARG A 33 9.88 8.00 -6.09
N THR A 34 8.86 8.08 -5.25
CA THR A 34 8.18 9.34 -4.97
C THR A 34 8.20 9.65 -3.47
N ASP A 35 7.76 10.85 -3.12
CA ASP A 35 7.42 11.22 -1.76
C ASP A 35 5.90 11.37 -1.64
N ILE A 36 5.34 10.91 -0.51
CA ILE A 36 3.93 11.04 -0.20
C ILE A 36 3.82 11.85 1.08
N SER A 37 3.58 13.14 0.93
CA SER A 37 3.43 14.09 2.02
C SER A 37 2.39 13.59 3.04
N GLY A 38 2.75 13.63 4.33
CA GLY A 38 1.88 13.23 5.44
C GLY A 38 1.78 11.72 5.67
N LEU A 39 2.22 10.86 4.74
CA LEU A 39 2.14 9.40 4.91
C LEU A 39 2.97 8.93 6.10
N LYS A 40 4.16 9.50 6.30
CA LYS A 40 5.04 9.13 7.41
C LYS A 40 4.36 9.40 8.76
N GLN A 41 3.78 10.58 8.93
CA GLN A 41 3.04 10.96 10.13
C GLN A 41 1.83 10.06 10.33
N PHE A 42 1.04 9.83 9.27
CA PHE A 42 -0.10 8.92 9.32
C PHE A 42 0.27 7.51 9.81
N LEU A 43 1.43 6.99 9.38
CA LEU A 43 1.90 5.67 9.81
C LEU A 43 2.38 5.66 11.27
N TYR A 44 2.95 6.77 11.77
CA TYR A 44 3.29 6.90 13.19
C TYR A 44 2.07 7.05 14.09
N ASP A 45 1.04 7.74 13.60
CA ASP A 45 -0.19 7.98 14.35
C ASP A 45 -1.07 6.73 14.46
N ARG A 46 -0.71 5.61 13.81
CA ARG A 46 -1.38 4.31 13.98
C ARG A 46 -1.19 3.81 15.40
N HIS A 47 -2.20 4.03 16.24
CA HIS A 47 -2.32 3.46 17.57
C HIS A 47 -3.52 2.50 17.62
N LEU A 48 -3.36 1.38 18.32
CA LEU A 48 -4.41 0.37 18.53
C LEU A 48 -5.65 0.91 19.29
N GLY A 49 -5.55 2.09 19.91
CA GLY A 49 -6.71 2.78 20.49
C GLY A 49 -7.75 3.26 19.48
N THR A 50 -7.42 3.24 18.18
CA THR A 50 -8.32 3.71 17.11
C THR A 50 -9.29 2.62 16.62
N ASP A 51 -8.89 1.36 16.68
CA ASP A 51 -9.73 0.20 16.32
C ASP A 51 -9.24 -1.09 17.01
N PRO A 52 -9.78 -1.44 18.18
CA PRO A 52 -9.35 -2.62 18.94
C PRO A 52 -9.74 -3.96 18.28
N GLY A 53 -10.49 -3.95 17.16
CA GLY A 53 -10.84 -5.13 16.39
C GLY A 53 -9.98 -5.38 15.15
N ASP A 54 -9.05 -4.48 14.82
CA ASP A 54 -8.24 -4.60 13.61
C ASP A 54 -7.14 -5.68 13.78
N VAL A 55 -7.46 -6.87 13.27
CA VAL A 55 -6.58 -8.05 13.29
C VAL A 55 -5.21 -7.76 12.68
N LEU A 56 -5.14 -6.94 11.62
CA LEU A 56 -3.87 -6.62 10.95
C LEU A 56 -2.99 -5.73 11.82
N THR A 57 -3.59 -4.79 12.55
CA THR A 57 -2.83 -3.95 13.48
C THR A 57 -2.37 -4.76 14.69
N ILE A 58 -3.18 -5.67 15.22
CA ILE A 58 -2.75 -6.58 16.29
C ILE A 58 -1.54 -7.44 15.82
N GLU A 59 -1.64 -8.05 14.64
CA GLU A 59 -0.56 -8.86 14.05
C GLU A 59 0.72 -8.05 13.79
N PHE A 60 0.55 -6.81 13.31
CA PHE A 60 1.69 -5.91 13.12
C PHE A 60 2.38 -5.64 14.46
N TRP A 61 1.64 -5.30 15.52
CA TRP A 61 2.23 -4.96 16.83
C TRP A 61 2.98 -6.16 17.41
N HIS A 62 2.42 -7.36 17.29
CA HIS A 62 3.07 -8.61 17.65
C HIS A 62 4.43 -8.79 16.97
N THR A 63 4.48 -8.47 15.68
CA THR A 63 5.69 -8.65 14.87
C THR A 63 6.71 -7.56 15.14
N ALA A 64 6.26 -6.30 15.17
CA ALA A 64 7.07 -5.10 15.26
C ALA A 64 7.78 -4.97 16.61
N PHE A 65 7.05 -5.16 17.72
CA PHE A 65 7.56 -4.98 19.08
C PHE A 65 7.90 -6.28 19.78
N ASN A 66 7.66 -7.44 19.15
CA ASN A 66 7.88 -8.76 19.74
C ASN A 66 7.13 -8.92 21.08
N CYS A 67 5.86 -8.52 21.12
CA CYS A 67 5.02 -8.52 22.32
C CYS A 67 3.64 -9.09 22.01
N SER A 68 2.98 -9.75 22.97
CA SER A 68 1.66 -10.34 22.75
C SER A 68 0.56 -9.41 23.21
N TRP A 69 -0.51 -9.29 22.44
CA TRP A 69 -1.64 -8.46 22.78
C TRP A 69 -2.48 -9.17 23.85
N PRO A 70 -2.79 -8.51 24.97
CA PRO A 70 -3.60 -9.12 26.02
C PRO A 70 -5.00 -9.43 25.47
N ASN A 71 -5.53 -10.62 25.78
CA ASN A 71 -6.88 -11.07 25.43
C ASN A 71 -7.20 -11.13 23.92
N SER A 72 -6.21 -11.12 23.03
CA SER A 72 -6.46 -11.36 21.61
C SER A 72 -6.47 -12.86 21.31
N ASN A 73 -7.53 -13.35 20.65
CA ASN A 73 -7.57 -14.69 20.04
C ASN A 73 -6.88 -14.74 18.67
N SER A 74 -6.24 -13.64 18.26
CA SER A 74 -5.56 -13.57 16.96
C SER A 74 -4.35 -14.51 16.99
N PRO A 75 -4.27 -15.49 16.07
CA PRO A 75 -3.15 -16.40 16.04
C PRO A 75 -1.88 -15.60 15.77
N TYR A 76 -0.90 -15.75 16.66
CA TYR A 76 0.45 -15.31 16.39
C TYR A 76 0.96 -16.05 15.16
N ASN A 77 1.53 -15.30 14.20
CA ASN A 77 2.24 -15.95 13.10
C ASN A 77 3.41 -16.76 13.67
N SER A 78 3.23 -18.08 13.71
CA SER A 78 4.25 -19.08 14.03
C SER A 78 5.17 -19.38 12.84
N HIS A 79 4.90 -18.77 11.68
CA HIS A 79 5.75 -18.92 10.51
C HIS A 79 7.13 -18.34 10.85
N PRO A 80 8.23 -19.06 10.59
CA PRO A 80 9.59 -18.55 10.77
C PRO A 80 9.86 -17.48 9.72
N ARG A 81 9.27 -16.31 9.91
CA ARG A 81 9.66 -15.08 9.25
C ARG A 81 10.73 -14.49 10.15
N VAL A 82 11.91 -14.25 9.59
CA VAL A 82 12.91 -13.36 10.19
C VAL A 82 12.15 -12.10 10.59
N ASN A 83 12.16 -11.77 11.89
CA ASN A 83 11.43 -10.61 12.38
C ASN A 83 11.84 -9.35 11.59
N MET A 84 11.04 -8.29 11.62
CA MET A 84 11.33 -7.04 10.91
C MET A 84 12.67 -6.37 11.33
N ILE A 85 13.37 -6.94 12.32
CA ILE A 85 14.63 -6.49 12.91
C ILE A 85 15.82 -7.38 12.47
N GLY A 86 15.60 -8.45 11.70
CA GLY A 86 16.67 -9.30 11.19
C GLY A 86 17.21 -10.38 12.14
N LYS A 87 16.56 -10.63 13.29
CA LYS A 87 16.93 -11.70 14.23
C LYS A 87 16.18 -13.01 13.93
N GLU A 88 16.91 -14.12 13.96
CA GLU A 88 16.39 -15.49 13.75
C GLU A 88 15.88 -16.16 15.03
N ASP A 89 15.06 -17.19 14.81
CA ASP A 89 14.44 -18.14 15.74
C ASP A 89 13.44 -17.59 16.77
N ARG A 90 12.17 -17.52 16.35
CA ARG A 90 11.04 -17.55 17.30
C ARG A 90 10.54 -18.99 17.43
N LEU A 91 10.97 -19.66 18.50
CA LEU A 91 10.59 -21.04 18.84
C LEU A 91 9.20 -21.13 19.50
N HIS A 92 8.64 -20.00 19.98
CA HIS A 92 7.40 -19.96 20.75
C HIS A 92 6.31 -19.12 20.08
N ALA A 93 5.06 -19.61 20.18
CA ALA A 93 3.88 -18.98 19.59
C ALA A 93 3.42 -17.72 20.33
N LEU A 94 4.00 -17.38 21.49
CA LEU A 94 3.65 -16.21 22.28
C LEU A 94 4.93 -15.57 22.83
N SER A 95 4.91 -14.26 22.98
CA SER A 95 5.97 -13.51 23.67
C SER A 95 5.66 -13.45 25.16
N ASP A 96 6.67 -13.56 26.01
CA ASP A 96 6.54 -13.39 27.46
C ASP A 96 6.22 -11.93 27.85
N ARG A 97 6.33 -11.00 26.90
CA ARG A 97 6.03 -9.57 27.08
C ARG A 97 4.69 -9.23 26.46
N PHE A 98 3.82 -8.57 27.22
CA PHE A 98 2.59 -8.00 26.66
C PHE A 98 2.83 -6.66 25.96
N CYS A 99 2.09 -6.41 24.88
CA CYS A 99 2.01 -5.09 24.28
C CYS A 99 1.16 -4.18 25.15
N THR A 100 1.56 -2.92 25.24
CA THR A 100 0.87 -1.86 25.98
C THR A 100 0.00 -1.01 25.07
N GLY A 101 0.34 -0.92 23.78
CA GLY A 101 -0.29 -0.02 22.82
C GLY A 101 0.31 1.39 22.82
N GLU A 102 1.24 1.68 23.74
CA GLU A 102 1.96 2.95 23.86
C GLU A 102 3.39 2.86 23.29
N GLU A 103 3.75 1.73 22.68
CA GLU A 103 5.05 1.57 22.04
C GLU A 103 5.21 2.54 20.86
N LYS A 104 6.34 3.23 20.82
CA LYS A 104 6.65 4.22 19.79
C LYS A 104 7.16 3.53 18.54
N LEU A 105 6.45 3.71 17.44
CA LEU A 105 6.84 3.17 16.14
C LEU A 105 8.18 3.77 15.68
N GLU A 106 8.48 5.01 16.05
CA GLU A 106 9.73 5.70 15.74
C GLU A 106 10.99 4.95 16.22
N ASP A 107 10.87 4.16 17.28
CA ASP A 107 11.98 3.39 17.85
C ASP A 107 12.32 2.15 17.01
N LEU A 108 11.47 1.77 16.06
CA LEU A 108 11.67 0.62 15.20
C LEU A 108 12.67 0.93 14.08
N LYS A 109 13.77 0.18 14.07
CA LYS A 109 14.73 0.13 12.95
C LYS A 109 14.33 -0.94 11.96
N ASN A 110 13.24 -0.71 11.23
CA ASN A 110 12.74 -1.64 10.21
C ASN A 110 12.49 -0.92 8.88
N THR A 111 12.27 -1.70 7.81
CA THR A 111 11.92 -1.16 6.49
C THR A 111 10.53 -0.56 6.41
N TYR A 112 9.69 -0.80 7.43
CA TYR A 112 8.39 -0.16 7.56
C TYR A 112 8.52 1.35 7.82
N LEU A 113 9.60 1.84 8.44
CA LEU A 113 9.79 3.28 8.72
C LEU A 113 11.10 3.87 8.20
N HIS A 114 12.18 3.09 8.24
CA HIS A 114 13.51 3.46 7.77
C HIS A 114 13.81 2.68 6.49
N GLY A 115 13.40 3.23 5.35
CA GLY A 115 13.60 2.56 4.06
C GLY A 115 12.52 2.82 3.02
N PHE A 116 11.58 3.74 3.28
CA PHE A 116 10.53 4.14 2.36
C PHE A 116 11.09 4.62 1.01
N GLN A 117 11.35 3.66 0.13
CA GLN A 117 11.26 3.86 -1.29
C GLN A 117 9.78 3.68 -1.61
N LEU A 118 9.00 4.76 -1.50
CA LEU A 118 7.58 4.77 -1.82
C LEU A 118 7.44 4.58 -3.33
N ARG A 119 7.51 3.31 -3.75
CA ARG A 119 7.43 2.84 -5.13
C ARG A 119 6.10 2.14 -5.27
N ILE A 120 5.99 0.92 -4.74
CA ILE A 120 4.74 0.14 -4.70
C ILE A 120 3.65 0.87 -3.90
N THR A 121 4.00 1.51 -2.78
CA THR A 121 3.05 2.31 -1.99
C THR A 121 2.44 3.45 -2.79
N ASN A 122 3.20 4.05 -3.71
CA ASN A 122 2.66 5.07 -4.59
C ASN A 122 1.74 4.49 -5.65
N ASN A 123 2.03 3.29 -6.16
CA ASN A 123 1.09 2.62 -7.06
C ASN A 123 -0.24 2.32 -6.35
N VAL A 124 -0.20 1.91 -5.07
CA VAL A 124 -1.41 1.74 -4.24
C VAL A 124 -2.15 3.06 -4.07
N LYS A 125 -1.43 4.15 -3.73
CA LYS A 125 -2.01 5.50 -3.67
C LYS A 125 -2.69 5.85 -5.00
N GLN A 126 -1.98 5.72 -6.12
CA GLN A 126 -2.50 6.04 -7.44
C GLN A 126 -3.74 5.22 -7.79
N ALA A 127 -3.76 3.92 -7.48
CA ALA A 127 -4.92 3.07 -7.70
C ALA A 127 -6.16 3.56 -6.92
N VAL A 128 -5.99 3.90 -5.64
CA VAL A 128 -7.09 4.44 -4.81
C VAL A 128 -7.56 5.79 -5.35
N TYR A 129 -6.65 6.68 -5.76
CA TYR A 129 -7.00 7.94 -6.39
C TYR A 129 -7.75 7.72 -7.71
N SER A 130 -7.31 6.79 -8.57
CA SER A 130 -8.00 6.47 -9.81
C SER A 130 -9.44 6.01 -9.57
N MET A 131 -9.66 5.16 -8.57
CA MET A 131 -11.02 4.76 -8.16
C MET A 131 -11.84 5.93 -7.64
N ALA A 132 -11.26 6.79 -6.80
CA ALA A 132 -11.95 7.95 -6.25
C ALA A 132 -12.36 8.96 -7.36
N TYR A 133 -11.48 9.25 -8.31
CA TYR A 133 -11.80 10.09 -9.45
C TYR A 133 -12.83 9.44 -10.39
N ALA A 134 -12.75 8.12 -10.60
CA ALA A 134 -13.75 7.41 -11.41
C ALA A 134 -15.13 7.46 -10.75
N MET A 135 -15.21 7.33 -9.43
CA MET A 135 -16.44 7.49 -8.66
C MET A 135 -16.97 8.93 -8.73
N ASP A 136 -16.11 9.94 -8.54
CA ASP A 136 -16.50 11.35 -8.65
C ASP A 136 -17.03 11.67 -10.06
N HIS A 137 -16.41 11.10 -11.08
CA HIS A 137 -16.86 11.22 -12.46
C HIS A 137 -18.24 10.57 -12.69
N LEU A 138 -18.48 9.37 -12.13
CA LEU A 138 -19.80 8.73 -12.15
C LEU A 138 -20.88 9.64 -11.55
N ARG A 139 -20.55 10.40 -10.49
CA ARG A 139 -21.47 11.40 -9.91
C ARG A 139 -21.78 12.54 -10.86
N GLY A 140 -20.77 13.03 -11.57
CA GLY A 140 -20.92 14.12 -12.53
C GLY A 140 -21.92 13.77 -13.64
N ILE A 141 -21.90 12.53 -14.12
CA ILE A 141 -22.83 12.01 -15.15
C ILE A 141 -24.28 12.02 -14.64
N GLN A 142 -24.50 11.73 -13.35
CA GLN A 142 -25.84 11.75 -12.73
C GLN A 142 -26.49 13.16 -12.75
N GLY A 143 -25.68 14.23 -12.73
CA GLY A 143 -26.14 15.60 -12.54
C GLY A 143 -26.55 16.39 -13.79
N HIS A 144 -26.58 15.79 -14.99
CA HIS A 144 -26.86 16.49 -16.26
C HIS A 144 -25.96 17.73 -16.53
N HIS A 145 -24.71 17.70 -16.09
CA HIS A 145 -23.70 18.61 -16.61
C HIS A 145 -23.13 18.03 -17.91
N GLU A 146 -23.87 18.17 -19.01
CA GLU A 146 -23.47 17.74 -20.36
C GLU A 146 -22.15 18.38 -20.82
N GLU A 147 -21.70 19.46 -20.17
CA GLU A 147 -20.53 20.22 -20.58
C GLU A 147 -19.22 19.91 -19.82
N ALA A 148 -19.25 19.15 -18.71
CA ALA A 148 -18.08 19.04 -17.83
C ALA A 148 -17.20 17.79 -18.05
N TYR A 149 -17.75 16.70 -18.59
CA TYR A 149 -17.08 15.39 -18.45
C TYR A 149 -17.08 14.48 -19.68
N GLY A 150 -17.80 14.81 -20.75
CA GLY A 150 -17.56 14.27 -22.10
C GLY A 150 -17.66 12.75 -22.30
N LEU A 151 -18.09 11.98 -21.29
CA LEU A 151 -18.07 10.53 -21.33
C LEU A 151 -19.49 9.95 -21.26
N TYR A 152 -20.00 9.57 -22.43
CA TYR A 152 -21.25 8.83 -22.58
C TYR A 152 -21.00 7.35 -22.30
N ILE A 153 -21.66 6.78 -21.29
CA ILE A 153 -21.65 5.33 -21.05
C ILE A 153 -22.75 4.71 -21.95
N PRO A 154 -22.41 3.88 -22.95
CA PRO A 154 -23.39 3.32 -23.86
C PRO A 154 -24.41 2.44 -23.13
N GLY A 155 -25.69 2.79 -23.25
CA GLY A 155 -26.80 1.97 -22.72
C GLY A 155 -27.13 2.16 -21.23
N SER A 156 -26.41 3.02 -20.49
CA SER A 156 -26.82 3.36 -19.11
C SER A 156 -27.57 4.69 -19.09
N THR A 157 -28.80 4.68 -18.58
CA THR A 157 -29.60 5.90 -18.48
C THR A 157 -29.10 6.79 -17.35
N TYR A 158 -28.66 6.21 -16.22
CA TYR A 158 -28.05 6.91 -15.09
C TYR A 158 -27.22 5.91 -14.27
N ALA A 159 -25.97 6.26 -13.91
CA ALA A 159 -25.22 5.52 -12.89
C ALA A 159 -25.44 6.22 -11.54
N TYR A 160 -26.02 5.52 -10.57
CA TYR A 160 -26.28 6.02 -9.22
C TYR A 160 -25.23 5.44 -8.27
N ILE A 161 -24.46 6.24 -7.52
CA ILE A 161 -23.34 5.73 -6.70
C ILE A 161 -23.75 4.63 -5.70
N PRO A 162 -24.93 4.68 -5.06
CA PRO A 162 -25.34 3.58 -4.18
C PRO A 162 -25.57 2.26 -4.91
N ASP A 163 -25.96 2.31 -6.19
CA ASP A 163 -26.46 1.15 -6.94
C ASP A 163 -25.74 0.99 -8.30
N PHE A 164 -24.48 1.41 -8.40
CA PHE A 164 -23.72 1.24 -9.65
C PHE A 164 -23.33 -0.23 -9.83
N GLU A 165 -23.39 -0.69 -11.06
CA GLU A 165 -22.86 -1.99 -11.44
C GLU A 165 -21.34 -1.92 -11.58
N PRO A 166 -20.56 -2.91 -11.13
CA PRO A 166 -19.09 -2.87 -11.16
C PRO A 166 -18.48 -2.52 -12.53
N TRP A 167 -19.15 -2.91 -13.63
CA TRP A 167 -18.70 -2.59 -14.98
C TRP A 167 -18.76 -1.10 -15.32
N GLN A 168 -19.67 -0.33 -14.70
CA GLN A 168 -19.77 1.12 -14.89
C GLN A 168 -18.53 1.82 -14.33
N LEU A 169 -18.09 1.43 -13.13
CA LEU A 169 -16.86 1.94 -12.54
C LEU A 169 -15.62 1.49 -13.32
N MET A 170 -15.60 0.25 -13.81
CA MET A 170 -14.52 -0.24 -14.67
C MET A 170 -14.43 0.58 -15.97
N TYR A 171 -15.58 0.88 -16.59
CA TYR A 171 -15.63 1.70 -17.80
C TYR A 171 -15.08 3.11 -17.54
N CYS A 172 -15.50 3.76 -16.45
CA CYS A 172 -14.95 5.07 -16.06
C CYS A 172 -13.45 5.00 -15.80
N THR A 173 -12.98 3.98 -15.08
CA THR A 173 -11.54 3.84 -14.77
C THR A 173 -10.68 3.74 -16.05
N LYS A 174 -11.15 3.02 -17.07
CA LYS A 174 -10.45 2.84 -18.36
C LYS A 174 -10.39 4.08 -19.24
N THR A 175 -11.32 5.00 -19.05
CA THR A 175 -11.53 6.16 -19.93
C THR A 175 -11.13 7.48 -19.29
N LEU A 176 -11.07 7.50 -17.95
CA LEU A 176 -10.71 8.64 -17.15
C LEU A 176 -9.27 9.07 -17.43
N LYS A 177 -9.09 10.37 -17.64
CA LYS A 177 -7.81 11.06 -17.70
C LYS A 177 -7.82 12.16 -16.67
N PHE A 178 -6.90 12.12 -15.72
CA PHE A 178 -6.86 13.11 -14.66
C PHE A 178 -5.43 13.46 -14.29
N THR A 179 -5.27 14.62 -13.66
CA THR A 179 -3.99 15.05 -13.11
C THR A 179 -4.10 15.07 -11.61
N THR A 180 -3.20 14.36 -10.93
CA THR A 180 -3.11 14.37 -9.47
C THR A 180 -2.73 15.75 -8.94
N HIS A 181 -2.97 16.01 -7.65
CA HIS A 181 -2.57 17.26 -6.98
C HIS A 181 -1.06 17.57 -7.11
N ASN A 182 -0.23 16.56 -7.35
CA ASN A 182 1.22 16.69 -7.55
C ASN A 182 1.62 16.93 -9.01
N GLY A 183 0.66 17.18 -9.92
CA GLY A 183 0.92 17.44 -11.34
C GLY A 183 1.21 16.18 -12.18
N VAL A 184 1.12 14.98 -11.60
CA VAL A 184 1.27 13.73 -12.35
C VAL A 184 -0.03 13.42 -13.07
N ARG A 185 0.03 13.35 -14.40
CA ARG A 185 -1.07 12.90 -15.25
C ARG A 185 -1.18 11.37 -15.18
N ILE A 186 -2.40 10.88 -14.97
CA ILE A 186 -2.73 9.45 -14.93
C ILE A 186 -3.74 9.19 -16.05
N GLU A 187 -3.40 8.21 -16.89
CA GLU A 187 -4.17 7.76 -18.04
C GLU A 187 -3.94 6.27 -18.21
N ILE A 188 -5.01 5.50 -18.44
CA ILE A 188 -4.93 4.07 -18.74
C ILE A 188 -4.95 3.91 -20.26
N ASP A 189 -4.00 3.16 -20.80
CA ASP A 189 -3.88 2.91 -22.23
C ASP A 189 -4.87 1.81 -22.69
N LYS A 190 -4.81 1.47 -23.98
CA LYS A 190 -5.70 0.44 -24.56
C LYS A 190 -5.39 -0.98 -24.07
N ASN A 191 -4.21 -1.21 -23.48
CA ASN A 191 -3.76 -2.49 -22.96
C ASN A 191 -4.02 -2.63 -21.45
N GLU A 192 -4.69 -1.65 -20.84
CA GLU A 192 -4.96 -1.58 -19.40
C GLU A 192 -3.72 -1.26 -18.54
N ASP A 193 -2.68 -0.70 -19.15
CA ASP A 193 -1.47 -0.23 -18.48
C ASP A 193 -1.53 1.28 -18.21
N LEU A 194 -0.74 1.75 -17.24
CA LEU A 194 -0.51 3.19 -17.07
C LEU A 194 0.24 3.71 -18.30
N ALA A 195 -0.36 4.68 -19.00
CA ALA A 195 0.27 5.33 -20.14
C ALA A 195 1.54 6.07 -19.68
N GLU A 196 2.65 5.83 -20.38
CA GLU A 196 3.93 6.52 -20.19
C GLU A 196 3.94 7.95 -20.75
#